data_AF-A0A3A0BSD2-F1
#
_entry.id   AF-A0A3A0BSD2-F1
#
_cell.length_a   1.000
_cell.length_b   1.000
_cell.length_c   1.000
_cell.angle_alpha   90.00
_cell.angle_beta   90.00
_cell.angle_gamma   90.00
#
_symmetry.space_group_name_H-M   'P 1'
#
loop_
_entity.id
_entity.type
_entity.pdbx_description
1 polymer ?
#
loop_
_entity_poly.entity_id
_entity_poly.type
_entity_poly.pdbx_seq_one_letter_code
_entity_poly.pdbx_strand_id
1 'polypeptide(L)'
;MRKNVIFGVAVLLLALFFGAGLAQWSKPSVSWAANNRPQLVTNAPASAAQEAIVGIMPTQEVLSKLYDQIAPSVVNIQVTVNEPVSVSPQLPIPGFPFELPGDQGAPQPQQGEGSGFIYDNDGHIVT
;
A
#
# COMPACT_ATOMS: atom_id res chain seq x y z
N MET A 1 8.35 -54.16 21.89
CA MET A 1 7.20 -53.77 21.04
C MET A 1 6.64 -52.36 21.28
N ARG A 2 7.02 -51.62 22.35
CA ARG A 2 6.48 -50.26 22.63
C ARG A 2 7.19 -49.10 21.91
N LYS A 3 8.46 -49.26 21.51
CA LYS A 3 9.26 -48.21 20.85
C LYS A 3 8.84 -47.92 19.40
N ASN A 4 8.37 -48.93 18.66
CA ASN A 4 7.97 -48.78 17.25
C ASN A 4 6.60 -48.10 17.12
N VAL A 5 5.74 -48.24 18.14
CA VAL A 5 4.44 -47.54 18.22
C VAL A 5 4.65 -46.05 18.47
N ILE A 6 5.62 -45.68 19.32
CA ILE A 6 5.95 -44.28 19.59
C ILE A 6 6.50 -43.59 18.33
N PHE A 7 7.31 -44.28 17.53
CA PHE A 7 7.82 -43.73 16.27
C PHE A 7 6.71 -43.54 15.23
N GLY A 8 5.76 -44.48 15.13
CA GLY A 8 4.61 -44.36 14.24
C GLY A 8 3.67 -43.22 14.63
N VAL A 9 3.42 -43.03 15.93
CA VAL A 9 2.60 -41.92 16.45
C VAL A 9 3.30 -40.57 16.23
N ALA A 10 4.62 -40.50 16.39
CA ALA A 10 5.37 -39.26 16.16
C ALA A 10 5.33 -38.82 14.69
N VAL A 11 5.45 -39.76 13.73
CA VAL A 11 5.34 -39.45 12.30
C VAL A 11 3.91 -39.04 11.92
N LEU A 12 2.89 -39.67 12.51
CA LEU A 12 1.49 -39.32 12.28
C LEU A 12 1.13 -37.94 12.86
N LEU A 13 1.70 -37.57 14.01
CA LEU A 13 1.55 -36.23 14.58
C LEU A 13 2.29 -35.17 13.76
N LEU A 14 3.49 -35.46 13.24
CA LEU A 14 4.24 -34.52 12.41
C LEU A 14 3.52 -34.25 11.06
N ALA A 15 2.90 -35.27 10.46
CA ALA A 15 2.12 -35.13 9.23
C ALA A 15 0.81 -34.33 9.44
N LEU A 16 0.19 -34.44 10.62
CA LEU A 16 -0.99 -33.64 10.98
C LEU A 16 -0.66 -32.16 11.21
N PHE A 17 0.51 -31.85 11.75
CA PHE A 17 0.95 -30.47 11.94
C PHE A 17 1.37 -29.76 10.64
N PHE A 18 1.91 -30.49 9.64
CA PHE A 18 2.24 -29.90 8.33
C PHE A 18 1.08 -29.92 7.32
N GLY A 19 0.08 -30.80 7.48
CA GLY A 19 -1.03 -30.96 6.53
C GLY A 19 -2.15 -29.91 6.61
N ALA A 20 -2.23 -29.13 7.70
CA ALA A 20 -3.33 -28.18 7.93
C ALA A 20 -2.99 -26.71 7.62
N GLY A 21 -1.74 -26.40 7.25
CA GLY A 21 -1.24 -25.02 7.15
C GLY A 21 -1.40 -24.32 5.79
N LEU A 22 -1.82 -25.02 4.73
CA LEU A 22 -2.00 -24.43 3.38
C LEU A 22 -3.47 -24.18 3.01
N ALA A 23 -4.42 -24.49 3.89
CA ALA A 23 -5.85 -24.53 3.55
C ALA A 23 -6.67 -23.29 3.97
N GLN A 24 -6.03 -22.18 4.37
CA GLN A 24 -6.76 -20.99 4.86
C GLN A 24 -6.56 -19.73 4.00
N TRP A 25 -6.04 -19.86 2.78
CA TRP A 25 -5.98 -18.76 1.80
C TRP A 25 -7.14 -18.76 0.82
N SER A 26 -8.31 -19.26 1.23
CA SER A 26 -9.58 -19.02 0.54
C SER A 26 -10.42 -18.06 1.36
N LYS A 27 -10.06 -16.77 1.31
CA LYS A 27 -11.05 -15.72 1.58
C LYS A 27 -12.21 -15.95 0.60
N PRO A 28 -13.49 -15.92 1.03
CA PRO A 28 -14.59 -15.96 0.09
C PRO A 28 -14.40 -14.77 -0.85
N SER A 29 -14.13 -15.05 -2.11
CA SER A 29 -14.30 -14.08 -3.16
C SER A 29 -15.72 -13.56 -3.02
N VAL A 30 -15.85 -12.27 -2.74
CA VAL A 30 -17.13 -11.59 -2.90
C VAL A 30 -17.39 -11.63 -4.39
N SER A 31 -18.05 -12.70 -4.82
CA SER A 31 -18.52 -12.86 -6.18
C SER A 31 -19.56 -11.78 -6.38
N TRP A 32 -19.14 -10.64 -6.93
CA TRP A 32 -20.01 -9.82 -7.76
C TRP A 32 -20.29 -10.60 -9.06
N ALA A 33 -20.65 -11.88 -8.95
CA ALA A 33 -21.38 -12.54 -10.01
C ALA A 33 -22.64 -11.70 -10.13
N ALA A 34 -22.63 -10.79 -11.09
CA ALA A 34 -23.80 -10.13 -11.62
C ALA A 34 -24.83 -11.23 -11.70
N ASN A 35 -25.90 -11.06 -10.93
CA ASN A 35 -27.03 -11.95 -10.95
C ASN A 35 -27.63 -11.80 -12.34
N ASN A 36 -27.06 -12.49 -13.34
CA ASN A 36 -27.60 -12.68 -14.68
C ASN A 36 -28.78 -13.64 -14.53
N ARG A 37 -29.79 -13.20 -13.77
CA ARG A 37 -31.16 -13.54 -14.10
C ARG A 37 -31.32 -13.14 -15.56
N PRO A 38 -31.88 -13.99 -16.43
CA PRO A 38 -32.30 -13.53 -17.74
C PRO A 38 -33.21 -12.32 -17.50
N GLN A 39 -32.68 -11.13 -17.75
CA GLN A 39 -33.48 -9.93 -17.86
C GLN A 39 -34.33 -10.21 -19.09
N LEU A 40 -35.56 -10.65 -18.87
CA LEU A 40 -36.60 -10.49 -19.86
C LEU A 40 -36.54 -9.00 -20.20
N VAL A 41 -36.05 -8.69 -21.39
CA VAL A 41 -35.99 -7.32 -21.90
C VAL A 41 -37.43 -6.89 -22.10
N THR A 42 -38.09 -6.50 -21.02
CA THR A 42 -39.24 -5.64 -21.10
C THR A 42 -38.68 -4.26 -21.35
N ASN A 43 -39.03 -3.69 -22.50
CA ASN A 43 -38.62 -2.35 -22.89
C ASN A 43 -39.31 -1.35 -21.94
N ALA A 44 -38.73 -1.16 -20.75
CA ALA A 44 -39.18 -0.14 -19.81
C ALA A 44 -38.90 1.23 -20.43
N PRO A 45 -39.82 2.20 -20.31
CA PRO A 45 -39.64 3.52 -20.88
C PRO A 45 -38.36 4.15 -20.32
N ALA A 46 -37.61 4.88 -21.17
CA ALA A 46 -36.32 5.50 -20.84
C ALA A 46 -36.34 6.35 -19.54
N SER A 47 -37.52 6.81 -19.12
CA SER A 47 -37.76 7.48 -17.84
C SER A 47 -37.36 6.66 -16.61
N ALA A 48 -37.61 5.34 -16.61
CA ALA A 48 -37.29 4.46 -15.47
C ALA A 48 -35.78 4.19 -15.34
N ALA A 49 -35.06 4.19 -16.46
CA ALA A 49 -33.60 4.07 -16.45
C ALA A 49 -32.94 5.37 -15.93
N GLN A 50 -33.52 6.53 -16.24
CA GLN A 50 -33.01 7.84 -15.78
C GLN A 50 -33.21 8.04 -14.28
N GLU A 51 -34.32 7.56 -13.73
CA GLU A 51 -34.63 7.60 -12.29
C GLU A 51 -33.69 6.70 -11.47
N ALA A 52 -33.27 5.56 -12.03
CA ALA A 52 -32.26 4.70 -11.43
C ALA A 52 -30.87 5.35 -11.35
N ILE A 53 -30.48 6.17 -12.34
CA ILE A 53 -29.16 6.83 -12.37
C ILE A 53 -29.08 7.95 -11.33
N VAL A 54 -30.18 8.70 -11.13
CA VAL A 54 -30.28 9.73 -10.08
C VAL A 54 -30.23 9.12 -8.69
N GLY A 55 -30.76 7.91 -8.49
CA GLY A 55 -30.67 7.18 -7.20
C GLY A 55 -29.28 6.64 -6.85
N ILE A 56 -28.34 6.60 -7.80
CA ILE A 56 -26.98 6.07 -7.60
C ILE A 56 -25.98 7.19 -7.27
N MET A 57 -26.26 8.43 -7.66
CA MET A 57 -25.35 9.55 -7.37
C MET A 57 -25.47 9.97 -5.90
N PRO A 58 -24.35 10.00 -5.14
CA PRO A 58 -24.39 10.49 -3.77
C PRO A 58 -24.82 11.95 -3.75
N THR A 59 -25.66 12.31 -2.79
CA THR A 59 -26.05 13.71 -2.59
C THR A 59 -24.86 14.52 -2.12
N GLN A 60 -24.90 15.85 -2.32
CA GLN A 60 -23.85 16.76 -1.85
C GLN A 60 -23.61 16.61 -0.34
N GLU A 61 -24.65 16.34 0.43
CA GLU A 61 -24.54 16.12 1.87
C GLU A 61 -23.79 14.83 2.21
N VAL A 62 -23.98 13.76 1.42
CA VAL A 62 -23.21 12.51 1.58
C VAL A 62 -21.74 12.73 1.25
N LEU A 63 -21.45 13.44 0.16
CA LEU A 63 -20.06 13.78 -0.20
C LEU A 63 -19.39 14.64 0.87
N SER A 64 -20.09 15.66 1.39
CA SER A 64 -19.57 16.50 2.47
C SER A 64 -19.22 15.70 3.72
N LYS A 65 -20.14 14.83 4.17
CA LYS A 65 -19.89 13.96 5.34
C LYS A 65 -18.73 13.02 5.11
N LEU A 66 -18.58 12.50 3.89
CA LEU A 66 -17.45 11.67 3.53
C LEU A 66 -16.13 12.47 3.63
N TYR A 67 -16.09 13.70 3.12
CA TYR A 67 -14.92 14.58 3.26
C TYR A 67 -14.58 14.83 4.73
N ASP A 68 -15.55 15.20 5.54
CA ASP A 68 -15.35 15.46 6.98
C ASP A 68 -14.82 14.21 7.71
N GLN A 69 -15.27 13.03 7.28
CA GLN A 69 -14.86 11.75 7.86
C GLN A 69 -13.43 11.34 7.45
N ILE A 70 -13.02 11.57 6.20
CA ILE A 70 -11.72 11.11 5.69
C ILE A 70 -10.59 12.14 5.85
N ALA A 71 -10.92 13.44 5.93
CA ALA A 71 -9.91 14.50 6.01
C ALA A 71 -8.91 14.32 7.16
N PRO A 72 -9.29 13.85 8.37
CA PRO A 72 -8.34 13.59 9.45
C PRO A 72 -7.31 12.50 9.14
N SER A 73 -7.57 11.61 8.17
CA SER A 73 -6.63 10.57 7.74
C SER A 73 -5.61 11.07 6.70
N VAL A 74 -5.75 12.29 6.20
CA VAL A 74 -4.84 12.87 5.21
C VAL A 74 -3.73 13.63 5.93
N VAL A 75 -2.48 13.32 5.57
CA VAL A 75 -1.29 13.94 6.14
C VAL A 75 -0.44 14.61 5.06
N ASN A 76 0.25 15.68 5.46
CA ASN A 76 1.28 16.30 4.64
C ASN A 76 2.64 15.63 4.93
N ILE A 77 3.36 15.24 3.88
CA ILE A 77 4.65 14.56 3.96
C ILE A 77 5.73 15.51 3.48
N GLN A 78 6.79 15.69 4.27
CA GLN A 78 7.99 16.44 3.91
C GLN A 78 9.21 15.55 4.14
N VAL A 79 10.04 15.40 3.11
CA VAL A 79 11.27 14.61 3.14
C VAL A 79 12.43 15.56 2.94
N THR A 80 13.44 15.49 3.80
CA THR A 80 14.71 16.18 3.62
C THR A 80 15.82 15.13 3.56
N VAL A 81 16.58 15.11 2.48
CA VAL A 81 17.73 14.25 2.27
C VAL A 81 18.99 15.10 2.40
N ASN A 82 19.80 14.78 3.41
CA ASN A 82 21.11 15.37 3.60
C ASN A 82 22.14 14.48 2.92
N GLU A 83 22.63 14.90 1.75
CA GLU A 83 23.72 14.19 1.08
C GLU A 83 25.04 14.42 1.83
N PRO A 84 25.81 13.35 2.13
CA PRO A 84 27.14 13.50 2.70
C PRO A 84 28.06 14.20 1.68
N VAL A 85 28.90 15.11 2.18
CA VAL A 85 29.93 15.77 1.36
C VAL A 85 30.84 14.70 0.78
N SER A 86 30.78 14.50 -0.53
CA SER A 86 31.83 13.76 -1.22
C SER A 86 33.06 14.66 -1.26
N VAL A 87 33.95 14.46 -0.29
CA VAL A 87 35.31 15.02 -0.35
C VAL A 87 36.01 14.39 -1.55
N SER A 88 36.09 15.12 -2.65
CA SER A 88 36.94 14.76 -3.78
C SER A 88 38.38 14.64 -3.28
N PRO A 89 39.06 13.49 -3.47
CA PRO A 89 40.47 13.37 -3.08
C PRO A 89 41.27 14.41 -3.86
N GLN A 90 42.00 15.26 -3.13
CA GLN A 90 42.94 16.21 -3.72
C GLN A 90 43.95 15.43 -4.56
N LEU A 91 43.89 15.60 -5.88
CA LEU A 91 44.90 15.05 -6.79
C LEU A 91 46.13 15.96 -6.73
N PRO A 92 47.31 15.47 -6.31
CA PRO A 92 48.52 16.29 -6.30
C PRO A 92 48.92 16.62 -7.75
N ILE A 93 49.02 17.91 -8.09
CA ILE A 93 49.53 18.37 -9.38
C ILE A 93 51.06 18.51 -9.26
N PRO A 94 51.86 17.72 -10.00
CA PRO A 94 53.32 17.83 -9.96
C PRO A 94 53.78 19.22 -10.46
N GLY A 95 54.56 19.94 -9.64
CA GLY A 95 55.17 21.22 -10.03
C GLY A 95 54.50 22.49 -9.47
N PHE A 96 53.44 22.37 -8.69
CA PHE A 96 52.80 23.51 -8.00
C PHE A 96 52.90 23.37 -6.47
N PRO A 97 53.43 24.38 -5.75
CA PRO A 97 53.60 24.32 -4.29
C PRO A 97 52.34 24.69 -3.49
N PHE A 98 51.18 24.83 -4.15
CA PHE A 98 49.92 25.21 -3.51
C PHE A 98 48.83 24.19 -3.86
N GLU A 99 48.20 23.61 -2.84
CA GLU A 99 46.95 22.87 -2.99
C GLU A 99 45.83 23.87 -3.31
N LEU A 100 45.15 23.71 -4.46
CA LEU A 100 43.93 24.47 -4.72
C LEU A 100 42.88 24.05 -3.69
N PRO A 101 42.26 24.99 -2.94
CA PRO A 101 41.07 24.67 -2.16
C PRO A 101 40.03 24.10 -3.12
N GLY A 102 39.72 22.81 -3.00
CA GLY A 102 38.59 22.25 -3.72
C GLY A 102 37.35 23.04 -3.34
N ASP A 103 36.52 23.39 -4.33
CA ASP A 103 35.17 23.91 -4.09
C ASP A 103 34.39 22.84 -3.31
N GLN A 104 34.48 22.93 -1.98
CA GLN A 104 33.60 22.22 -1.08
C GLN A 104 32.28 22.98 -1.11
N GLY A 105 31.53 22.81 -2.20
CA GLY A 105 30.13 23.20 -2.23
C GLY A 105 29.46 22.55 -1.03
N ALA A 106 29.01 23.36 -0.07
CA ALA A 106 28.28 22.85 1.08
C ALA A 106 27.10 22.02 0.55
N PRO A 107 26.89 20.79 1.05
CA PRO A 107 25.83 19.93 0.56
C PRO A 107 24.52 20.65 0.80
N GLN A 108 23.81 20.98 -0.29
CA GLN A 108 22.48 21.54 -0.18
C GLN A 108 21.51 20.39 0.11
N PRO A 109 20.67 20.50 1.15
CA PRO A 109 19.68 19.47 1.42
C PRO A 109 18.71 19.37 0.24
N GLN A 110 18.44 18.15 -0.21
CA GLN A 110 17.37 17.90 -1.17
C GLN A 110 16.05 17.76 -0.41
N GLN A 111 14.98 18.36 -0.93
CA GLN A 111 13.67 18.36 -0.28
C GLN A 111 12.61 17.77 -1.22
N GLY A 112 11.65 17.05 -0.64
CA GLY A 112 10.48 16.52 -1.33
C GLY A 112 9.22 16.74 -0.50
N GLU A 113 8.11 17.03 -1.18
CA GLU A 113 6.80 17.24 -0.55
C GLU A 113 5.75 16.33 -1.19
N GLY A 114 4.78 15.89 -0.39
CA GLY A 114 3.70 15.02 -0.84
C GLY A 114 2.55 14.96 0.16
N SER A 115 1.54 14.16 -0.17
CA SER A 115 0.40 13.90 0.72
C SER A 115 0.18 12.40 0.81
N GLY A 116 -0.25 11.93 1.97
CA GLY A 116 -0.54 10.51 2.18
C GLY A 116 -1.81 10.29 2.99
N PHE A 117 -2.28 9.05 2.97
CA PHE A 117 -3.42 8.61 3.77
C PHE A 117 -2.97 7.59 4.82
N ILE A 118 -3.41 7.79 6.06
CA ILE A 118 -3.30 6.78 7.12
C ILE A 118 -4.41 5.75 6.91
N TYR A 119 -4.05 4.47 6.73
CA TYR A 119 -5.02 3.41 6.39
C TYR A 119 -5.37 2.45 7.54
N ASP A 120 -4.62 2.48 8.63
CA ASP A 120 -4.88 1.69 9.83
C ASP A 120 -4.61 2.48 11.12
N ASN A 121 -4.96 1.87 12.25
CA ASN A 121 -4.80 2.49 13.57
C ASN A 121 -3.35 2.46 14.08
N ASP A 122 -2.45 1.73 13.40
CA ASP A 122 -1.03 1.68 13.76
C ASP A 122 -0.26 2.85 13.14
N GLY A 123 -0.90 3.63 12.26
CA GLY A 123 -0.35 4.85 11.68
C GLY A 123 0.39 4.64 10.36
N HIS A 124 0.18 3.53 9.67
CA HIS A 124 0.83 3.30 8.38
C HIS A 124 0.23 4.20 7.28
N ILE A 125 1.12 4.73 6.42
CA ILE A 125 0.78 5.73 5.39
C ILE A 125 0.96 5.14 3.99
N VAL A 126 0.02 5.41 3.08
CA VAL A 126 0.16 5.23 1.62
C VAL A 126 0.31 6.58 0.92
N THR A 127 1.25 6.68 -0.01
CA THR A 127 1.58 7.90 -0.79
C THR A 127 2.17 7.54 -2.13
#